data_AF-A0A9D8HC62-F1
#
_entry.id   AF-A0A9D8HC62-F1
#
_cell.length_a   1.000
_cell.length_b   1.000
_cell.length_c   1.000
_cell.angle_alpha   90.00
_cell.angle_beta   90.00
_cell.angle_gamma   90.00
#
_symmetry.space_group_name_H-M   'P 1'
#
loop_
_entity.id
_entity.type
_entity.pdbx_description
1 polymer ?
#
loop_
_entity_poly.entity_id
_entity_poly.type
_entity_poly.pdbx_seq_one_letter_code
_entity_poly.pdbx_strand_id
1 'polypeptide(L)'
;MVVTESATTATVVVVHVVGEVKEPGVYDLPANSRVTDAIEAAGGATKDADLTSINLARVLFDGEQIFIGNINSAAAPSTSSSSSSSSSSSTNPAGRININMANAAQLDQLPGISPVIAGRIVEYRNQNGPFRQLTDLKQVSGIGDAIYDKIKDLITL
;
A
#
# COMPACT_ATOMS: atom_id res chain seq x y z
N MET A 1 -3.65 45.16 33.01
CA MET A 1 -2.90 44.86 31.78
C MET A 1 -3.49 43.55 31.25
N VAL A 2 -4.29 43.63 30.20
CA VAL A 2 -5.02 42.50 29.62
C VAL A 2 -4.06 41.65 28.80
N VAL A 3 -3.88 40.38 29.16
CA VAL A 3 -3.34 39.36 28.26
C VAL A 3 -4.54 38.53 27.80
N THR A 4 -5.03 38.86 26.62
CA THR A 4 -5.99 38.04 25.87
C THR A 4 -5.22 36.89 25.23
N GLU A 5 -5.31 35.68 25.78
CA GLU A 5 -4.89 34.49 25.06
C GLU A 5 -5.97 34.13 24.03
N SER A 6 -5.69 34.47 22.77
CA SER A 6 -6.47 34.01 21.63
C SER A 6 -6.32 32.50 21.49
N ALA A 7 -7.29 31.74 22.00
CA ALA A 7 -7.46 30.32 21.68
C ALA A 7 -7.78 30.20 20.19
N THR A 8 -6.74 30.11 19.38
CA THR A 8 -6.84 29.75 17.97
C THR A 8 -7.25 28.28 17.94
N THR A 9 -8.36 27.95 17.29
CA THR A 9 -8.87 26.59 17.16
C THR A 9 -7.77 25.68 16.62
N ALA A 10 -7.04 24.99 17.50
CA ALA A 10 -5.95 24.11 17.14
C ALA A 10 -6.59 22.88 16.50
N THR A 11 -6.71 22.89 15.17
CA THR A 11 -6.97 21.68 14.42
C THR A 11 -5.84 20.72 14.76
N VAL A 12 -6.14 19.60 15.41
CA VAL A 12 -5.18 18.57 15.74
C VAL A 12 -5.26 17.46 14.70
N VAL A 13 -4.13 16.83 14.42
CA VAL A 13 -4.01 15.64 13.58
C VAL A 13 -3.59 14.48 14.47
N VAL A 14 -4.27 13.36 14.33
CA VAL A 14 -3.97 12.13 15.05
C VAL A 14 -3.10 11.27 14.15
N VAL A 15 -1.89 10.93 14.60
CA VAL A 15 -0.96 10.10 13.83
C VAL A 15 -0.52 8.88 14.63
N HIS A 16 -0.28 7.78 13.93
CA HIS A 16 0.20 6.54 14.54
C HIS A 16 1.68 6.35 14.23
N VAL A 17 2.53 6.46 15.25
CA VAL A 17 3.97 6.28 15.14
C VAL A 17 4.33 4.85 15.53
N VAL A 18 4.96 4.12 14.62
CA VAL A 18 5.34 2.71 14.80
C VAL A 18 6.79 2.47 14.37
N GLY A 19 7.40 1.41 14.91
CA GLY A 19 8.76 1.01 14.58
C GLY A 19 9.79 1.44 15.63
N GLU A 20 10.97 1.86 15.18
CA GLU A 20 12.14 2.17 16.01
C GLU A 20 12.06 3.58 16.65
N VAL A 21 11.06 3.78 17.49
CA VAL A 21 10.90 4.97 18.35
C VAL A 21 10.82 4.53 19.81
N LYS A 22 11.11 5.43 20.76
CA LYS A 22 11.09 5.06 22.19
C LYS A 22 9.70 4.63 22.64
N GLU A 23 8.68 5.35 22.23
CA GLU A 23 7.30 5.11 22.60
C GLU A 23 6.45 5.05 21.33
N PRO A 24 6.31 3.86 20.71
CA PRO A 24 5.38 3.70 19.60
C PRO A 24 3.94 3.82 20.13
N GLY A 25 3.09 4.54 19.39
CA GLY A 25 1.76 4.88 19.85
C GLY A 25 1.04 5.88 18.95
N VAL A 26 -0.16 6.26 19.37
CA VAL A 26 -0.96 7.28 18.69
C VAL A 26 -0.78 8.62 19.40
N TYR A 27 -0.53 9.67 18.64
CA TYR A 27 -0.22 11.01 19.15
C TYR A 27 -1.09 12.07 18.49
N ASP A 28 -1.55 13.02 19.31
CA ASP A 28 -2.29 14.20 18.89
C ASP A 28 -1.30 15.36 18.70
N LEU A 29 -1.15 15.82 17.45
CA LEU A 29 -0.23 16.90 17.08
C LEU A 29 -1.01 18.07 16.48
N PRO A 30 -0.52 19.31 16.56
CA PRO A 30 -1.16 20.42 15.86
C PRO A 30 -1.13 20.20 14.34
N ALA A 31 -2.17 20.64 13.64
CA ALA A 31 -2.23 20.56 12.20
C ALA A 31 -1.08 21.37 11.60
N ASN A 32 -0.52 20.85 10.51
CA ASN A 32 0.74 21.29 9.89
C ASN A 32 2.01 20.87 10.64
N SER A 33 1.92 20.08 11.72
CA SER A 33 3.07 19.37 12.28
C SER A 33 3.75 18.51 11.21
N ARG A 34 5.06 18.36 11.34
CA ARG A 34 5.87 17.53 10.47
C ARG A 34 6.18 16.19 11.09
N VAL A 35 6.70 15.27 10.28
CA VAL A 35 7.12 13.94 10.73
C VAL A 35 8.12 14.03 11.89
N THR A 36 9.01 15.03 11.91
CA THR A 36 9.90 15.29 13.05
C THR A 36 9.15 15.50 14.35
N ASP A 37 8.08 16.30 14.35
CA ASP A 37 7.31 16.60 15.56
C ASP A 37 6.65 15.33 16.12
N ALA A 38 6.19 14.43 15.24
CA ALA A 38 5.66 13.13 15.66
C ALA A 38 6.71 12.22 16.29
N ILE A 39 7.92 12.20 15.72
CA ILE A 39 9.02 11.40 16.27
C ILE A 39 9.45 11.95 17.64
N GLU A 40 9.48 13.28 17.79
CA GLU A 40 9.77 13.93 19.07
C GLU A 40 8.67 13.65 20.11
N ALA A 41 7.40 13.68 19.71
CA ALA A 41 6.28 13.30 20.56
C ALA A 41 6.32 11.83 21.00
N ALA A 42 6.84 10.93 20.13
CA ALA A 42 7.11 9.53 20.42
C ALA A 42 8.37 9.29 21.31
N GLY A 43 8.89 10.34 21.95
CA GLY A 43 10.07 10.28 22.81
C GLY A 43 11.40 10.31 22.04
N GLY A 44 11.36 10.51 20.73
CA GLY A 44 12.50 10.51 19.83
C GLY A 44 12.78 9.14 19.21
N ALA A 45 13.53 9.15 18.13
CA ALA A 45 14.02 7.96 17.45
C ALA A 45 15.02 7.20 18.33
N THR A 46 15.05 5.87 18.23
CA THR A 46 16.09 5.05 18.89
C THR A 46 17.44 5.20 18.16
N LYS A 47 18.52 4.66 18.74
CA LYS A 47 19.85 4.71 18.09
C LYS A 47 19.90 3.89 16.80
N ASP A 48 19.01 2.92 16.70
CA ASP A 48 18.90 2.01 15.58
C ASP A 48 17.82 2.45 14.58
N ALA A 49 17.22 3.63 14.76
CA ALA A 49 16.16 4.15 13.92
C ALA A 49 16.64 4.68 12.58
N ASP A 50 16.03 4.22 11.48
CA ASP A 50 16.32 4.68 10.13
C ASP A 50 15.47 5.91 9.79
N LEU A 51 16.00 7.07 10.17
CA LEU A 51 15.41 8.36 9.83
C LEU A 51 15.72 8.81 8.40
N THR A 52 16.69 8.16 7.74
CA THR A 52 17.10 8.46 6.36
C THR A 52 16.10 7.98 5.32
N SER A 53 15.34 6.93 5.62
CA SER A 53 14.31 6.39 4.72
C SER A 53 13.02 7.22 4.72
N ILE A 54 12.92 8.24 5.58
CA ILE A 54 11.69 9.00 5.79
C ILE A 54 11.94 10.49 5.53
N ASN A 55 10.98 11.13 4.86
CA ASN A 55 11.00 12.58 4.73
C ASN A 55 10.55 13.26 6.03
N LEU A 56 11.52 13.55 6.89
CA LEU A 56 11.35 14.26 8.16
C LEU A 56 10.64 15.63 8.04
N ALA A 57 10.80 16.31 6.90
CA ALA A 57 10.21 17.64 6.67
C ALA A 57 8.77 17.60 6.14
N ARG A 58 8.22 16.41 5.87
CA ARG A 58 6.86 16.25 5.35
C ARG A 58 5.84 16.63 6.41
N VAL A 59 4.79 17.33 5.98
CA VAL A 59 3.62 17.66 6.80
C VAL A 59 2.77 16.42 7.03
N LEU A 60 2.29 16.26 8.26
CA LEU A 60 1.44 15.17 8.70
C LEU A 60 -0.02 15.39 8.31
N PHE A 61 -0.68 14.28 8.00
CA PHE A 61 -2.11 14.22 7.75
C PHE A 61 -2.81 13.47 8.88
N ASP A 62 -4.05 13.85 9.15
CA ASP A 62 -4.89 13.15 10.13
C ASP A 62 -5.12 11.69 9.74
N GLY A 63 -4.98 10.77 10.69
CA GLY A 63 -5.08 9.34 10.49
C GLY A 63 -3.87 8.70 9.79
N GLU A 64 -2.76 9.42 9.61
CA GLU A 64 -1.56 8.87 8.98
C GLU A 64 -0.77 7.95 9.92
N GLN A 65 -0.17 6.90 9.34
CA GLN A 65 0.80 6.04 10.03
C GLN A 65 2.23 6.34 9.56
N ILE A 66 3.13 6.53 10.52
CA ILE A 66 4.55 6.79 10.30
C ILE A 66 5.32 5.55 10.79
N PHE A 67 6.02 4.88 9.87
CA PHE A 67 6.83 3.71 10.18
C PHE A 67 8.31 4.05 10.17
N ILE A 68 8.98 3.86 11.31
CA ILE A 68 10.41 4.06 11.48
C ILE A 68 11.11 2.70 11.39
N GLY A 69 11.85 2.47 10.31
CA GLY A 69 12.63 1.25 10.12
C GLY A 69 13.86 1.18 11.02
N ASN A 70 14.55 0.04 11.02
CA ASN A 70 15.79 -0.15 11.76
C ASN A 70 17.00 -0.10 10.81
N ILE A 71 18.01 0.74 11.11
CA ILE A 71 19.24 0.90 10.31
C ILE A 71 20.07 -0.39 10.26
N ASN A 72 19.97 -1.23 11.29
CA ASN A 72 20.71 -2.48 11.43
C ASN A 72 20.02 -3.67 10.73
N SER A 73 18.78 -3.51 10.24
CA SER A 73 18.14 -4.51 9.37
C SER A 73 18.75 -4.62 7.97
N ALA A 74 19.83 -3.88 7.67
CA ALA A 74 20.63 -4.01 6.46
C ALA A 74 22.03 -4.59 6.75
N ALA A 75 22.09 -5.87 7.10
CA ALA A 75 23.32 -6.67 7.01
C ALA A 75 23.03 -8.08 6.46
N ALA A 76 22.65 -8.14 5.19
CA ALA A 76 23.12 -9.20 4.31
C ALA A 76 23.66 -8.52 3.04
N PRO A 77 24.95 -8.72 2.68
CA PRO A 77 25.51 -8.13 1.48
C PRO A 77 24.86 -8.74 0.24
N SER A 78 24.63 -7.89 -0.75
CA SER A 78 23.91 -8.12 -1.98
C SER A 78 24.34 -9.38 -2.75
N THR A 79 23.38 -10.21 -3.14
CA THR A 79 23.47 -11.00 -4.37
C THR A 79 22.27 -10.66 -5.25
N SER A 80 22.55 -10.07 -6.41
CA SER A 80 21.61 -9.85 -7.49
C SER A 80 20.89 -11.15 -7.86
N SER A 81 19.57 -11.20 -7.66
CA SER A 81 18.57 -11.70 -8.62
C SER A 81 17.26 -11.98 -7.90
N SER A 82 16.20 -11.34 -8.42
CA SER A 82 14.81 -11.78 -8.37
C SER A 82 14.11 -11.96 -7.01
N SER A 83 13.05 -11.15 -6.88
CA SER A 83 11.76 -11.57 -6.36
C SER A 83 11.66 -11.79 -4.86
N SER A 84 11.27 -10.73 -4.16
CA SER A 84 10.31 -10.86 -3.05
C SER A 84 9.87 -9.49 -2.57
N SER A 85 8.93 -8.91 -3.33
CA SER A 85 7.99 -7.94 -2.79
C SER A 85 7.13 -8.66 -1.75
N SER A 86 7.50 -8.50 -0.48
CA SER A 86 6.56 -8.56 0.65
C SER A 86 5.79 -7.23 0.62
N SER A 87 4.51 -7.06 0.91
CA SER A 87 3.45 -7.87 1.50
C SER A 87 2.14 -7.06 1.36
N SER A 88 0.98 -7.73 1.33
CA SER A 88 -0.38 -7.18 1.52
C SER A 88 -0.84 -6.06 0.57
N SER A 89 -1.93 -6.16 -0.19
CA SER A 89 -3.25 -6.56 0.27
C SER A 89 -4.17 -6.90 -0.91
N SER A 90 -4.59 -8.15 -0.95
CA SER A 90 -5.94 -8.56 -1.35
C SER A 90 -6.11 -9.93 -0.73
N THR A 91 -6.21 -9.96 0.60
CA THR A 91 -6.79 -11.09 1.32
C THR A 91 -8.24 -11.17 0.89
N ASN A 92 -8.48 -11.70 -0.30
CA ASN A 92 -9.71 -12.42 -0.54
C ASN A 92 -9.50 -13.74 0.20
N PRO A 93 -10.36 -14.15 1.14
CA PRO A 93 -10.19 -15.34 1.98
C PRO A 93 -10.19 -16.68 1.21
N ALA A 94 -9.96 -16.65 -0.10
CA ALA A 94 -10.01 -17.77 -1.04
C ALA A 94 -8.86 -17.78 -2.08
N GLY A 95 -7.82 -16.94 -1.96
CA GLY A 95 -6.71 -16.93 -2.93
C GLY A 95 -7.10 -16.52 -4.35
N ARG A 96 -8.21 -15.78 -4.48
CA ARG A 96 -8.78 -15.36 -5.78
C ARG A 96 -8.27 -13.99 -6.22
N ILE A 97 -8.03 -13.84 -7.52
CA ILE A 97 -7.49 -12.63 -8.16
C ILE A 97 -8.63 -11.69 -8.60
N ASN A 98 -8.63 -10.45 -8.11
CA ASN A 98 -9.56 -9.39 -8.55
C ASN A 98 -9.23 -8.93 -9.97
N ILE A 99 -10.04 -9.26 -10.96
CA ILE A 99 -9.75 -8.96 -12.36
C ILE A 99 -9.88 -7.46 -12.71
N ASN A 100 -10.65 -6.69 -11.93
CA ASN A 100 -10.70 -5.22 -12.11
C ASN A 100 -9.53 -4.49 -11.47
N MET A 101 -8.84 -5.09 -10.50
CA MET A 101 -7.68 -4.47 -9.83
C MET A 101 -6.35 -5.12 -10.22
N ALA A 102 -6.39 -6.33 -10.78
CA ALA A 102 -5.20 -7.08 -11.11
C ALA A 102 -4.39 -6.37 -12.20
N ASN A 103 -3.07 -6.44 -12.02
CA ASN A 103 -2.09 -6.07 -13.02
C ASN A 103 -1.82 -7.24 -13.97
N ALA A 104 -1.21 -6.96 -15.12
CA ALA A 104 -0.89 -7.99 -16.11
C ALA A 104 -0.07 -9.16 -15.51
N ALA A 105 0.89 -8.85 -14.63
CA ALA A 105 1.69 -9.87 -13.94
C ALA A 105 0.88 -10.77 -12.98
N GLN A 106 -0.21 -10.25 -12.39
CA GLN A 106 -1.08 -11.04 -11.51
C GLN A 106 -2.02 -11.91 -12.33
N LEU A 107 -2.53 -11.39 -13.45
CA LEU A 107 -3.38 -12.16 -14.37
C LEU A 107 -2.59 -13.32 -15.01
N ASP A 108 -1.30 -13.14 -15.28
CA ASP A 108 -0.39 -14.19 -15.79
C ASP A 108 -0.20 -15.37 -14.81
N GLN A 109 -0.50 -15.19 -13.52
CA GLN A 109 -0.46 -16.30 -12.55
C GLN A 109 -1.60 -17.31 -12.77
N LEU A 110 -2.61 -16.97 -13.58
CA LEU A 110 -3.76 -17.83 -13.83
C LEU A 110 -3.45 -18.90 -14.89
N PRO A 111 -3.88 -20.15 -14.67
CA PRO A 111 -3.60 -21.24 -15.61
C PRO A 111 -4.25 -20.99 -16.97
N GLY A 112 -3.42 -20.81 -18.00
CA GLY A 112 -3.87 -20.55 -19.37
C GLY A 112 -4.01 -19.08 -19.75
N ILE A 113 -3.74 -18.15 -18.82
CA ILE A 113 -3.48 -16.74 -19.14
C ILE A 113 -1.98 -16.60 -19.37
N SER A 114 -1.62 -15.98 -20.49
CA SER A 114 -0.24 -15.63 -20.82
C SER A 114 -0.06 -14.11 -20.74
N PRO A 115 1.18 -13.58 -20.78
CA PRO A 115 1.42 -12.12 -20.71
C PRO A 115 0.67 -11.36 -21.82
N VAL A 116 0.49 -12.01 -22.98
CA VAL A 116 -0.27 -11.47 -24.11
C VAL A 116 -1.76 -11.34 -23.78
N ILE A 117 -2.36 -12.38 -23.18
CA ILE A 117 -3.77 -12.37 -22.79
C ILE A 117 -3.98 -11.41 -21.61
N ALA A 118 -3.09 -11.44 -20.62
CA ALA A 118 -3.10 -10.53 -19.48
C ALA A 118 -3.09 -9.06 -19.92
N GLY A 119 -2.22 -8.69 -20.86
CA GLY A 119 -2.20 -7.36 -21.47
C GLY A 119 -3.53 -7.00 -22.12
N ARG A 120 -4.16 -7.92 -22.84
CA ARG A 120 -5.47 -7.70 -23.48
C ARG A 120 -6.60 -7.49 -22.47
N ILE A 121 -6.59 -8.15 -21.32
CA ILE A 121 -7.57 -7.94 -20.25
C ILE A 121 -7.45 -6.51 -19.71
N VAL A 122 -6.23 -6.06 -19.44
CA VAL A 122 -5.97 -4.69 -18.97
C VAL A 122 -6.40 -3.67 -20.01
N GLU A 123 -6.05 -3.89 -21.28
CA GLU A 123 -6.46 -3.05 -22.41
C GLU A 123 -7.99 -2.98 -22.54
N TYR A 124 -8.65 -4.14 -22.46
CA TYR A 124 -10.10 -4.24 -22.54
C TYR A 124 -10.78 -3.43 -21.44
N ARG A 125 -10.29 -3.53 -20.20
CA ARG A 125 -10.74 -2.73 -19.05
C ARG A 125 -10.58 -1.23 -19.30
N ASN A 126 -9.46 -0.81 -19.88
CA ASN A 126 -9.20 0.60 -20.16
C ASN A 126 -10.13 1.16 -21.25
N GLN A 127 -10.51 0.33 -22.24
CA GLN A 127 -11.35 0.75 -23.36
C GLN A 127 -12.85 0.61 -23.11
N ASN A 128 -13.29 -0.46 -22.45
CA ASN A 128 -14.70 -0.79 -22.23
C ASN A 128 -15.17 -0.47 -20.80
N GLY A 129 -14.25 -0.19 -19.89
CA GLY A 129 -14.51 0.00 -18.46
C GLY A 129 -14.35 -1.28 -17.64
N PRO A 130 -14.62 -1.23 -16.32
CA PRO A 130 -14.48 -2.39 -15.46
C PRO A 130 -15.46 -3.51 -15.83
N PHE A 131 -14.99 -4.74 -15.69
CA PHE A 131 -15.79 -5.94 -15.88
C PHE A 131 -16.89 -6.02 -14.81
N ARG A 132 -18.13 -6.20 -15.25
CA ARG A 132 -19.31 -6.29 -14.38
C ARG A 132 -19.60 -7.70 -13.88
N GLN A 133 -19.10 -8.70 -14.60
CA GLN A 133 -19.35 -10.12 -14.37
C GLN A 133 -18.13 -10.92 -14.83
N LEU A 134 -17.88 -12.08 -14.22
CA LEU A 134 -16.72 -12.90 -14.58
C LEU A 134 -16.80 -13.41 -16.02
N THR A 135 -18.00 -13.69 -16.53
CA THR A 135 -18.26 -14.10 -17.91
C THR A 135 -17.83 -13.08 -18.96
N ASP A 136 -17.68 -11.81 -18.57
CA ASP A 136 -17.27 -10.70 -19.43
C ASP A 136 -15.81 -10.85 -19.92
N LEU A 137 -14.98 -11.60 -19.16
CA LEU A 137 -13.64 -11.99 -19.61
C LEU A 137 -13.66 -12.76 -20.93
N LYS A 138 -14.75 -13.48 -21.26
CA LYS A 138 -14.88 -14.18 -22.54
C LYS A 138 -14.97 -13.24 -23.75
N GLN A 139 -15.22 -11.95 -23.54
CA GLN A 139 -15.18 -10.94 -24.60
C GLN A 139 -13.74 -10.55 -24.97
N VAL A 140 -12.76 -10.88 -24.11
CA VAL A 140 -11.36 -10.64 -24.38
C VAL A 140 -10.85 -11.69 -25.37
N SER A 141 -10.32 -11.23 -26.50
CA SER A 141 -9.75 -12.10 -27.52
C SER A 141 -8.61 -12.95 -26.95
N GLY A 142 -8.80 -14.27 -26.92
CA GLY A 142 -7.87 -15.24 -26.35
C GLY A 142 -8.36 -15.92 -25.08
N ILE A 143 -9.46 -15.47 -24.47
CA ILE A 143 -10.11 -16.15 -23.34
C ILE A 143 -11.35 -16.89 -23.85
N GLY A 144 -11.15 -18.16 -24.22
CA GLY A 144 -12.26 -19.06 -24.55
C GLY A 144 -12.86 -19.73 -23.30
N ASP A 145 -13.96 -20.47 -23.48
CA ASP A 145 -14.61 -21.27 -22.44
C ASP A 145 -13.63 -22.18 -21.69
N ALA A 146 -12.67 -22.79 -22.40
CA ALA A 146 -11.69 -23.69 -21.83
C ALA A 146 -10.72 -23.02 -20.84
N ILE A 147 -10.39 -21.74 -21.05
CA ILE A 147 -9.53 -20.98 -20.14
C ILE A 147 -10.38 -20.43 -19.00
N TYR A 148 -11.55 -19.86 -19.33
CA TYR A 148 -12.50 -19.34 -18.34
C TYR A 148 -12.86 -20.38 -17.28
N ASP A 149 -13.16 -21.63 -17.68
CA ASP A 149 -13.57 -22.67 -16.72
C ASP A 149 -12.46 -23.03 -15.72
N LYS A 150 -11.19 -22.90 -16.12
CA LYS A 150 -10.03 -23.15 -15.25
C LYS A 150 -9.76 -22.02 -14.27
N ILE A 151 -10.11 -20.80 -14.65
CA ILE A 151 -9.80 -19.61 -13.86
C ILE A 151 -10.99 -19.08 -13.06
N LYS A 152 -12.24 -19.42 -13.42
CA LYS A 152 -13.48 -18.87 -12.81
C LYS A 152 -13.52 -19.01 -11.28
N ASP A 153 -12.96 -20.08 -10.73
CA ASP A 153 -12.89 -20.36 -9.29
C ASP A 153 -11.74 -19.62 -8.58
N LEU A 154 -10.77 -19.13 -9.37
CA LEU A 154 -9.56 -18.42 -8.96
C LEU A 154 -9.66 -16.90 -9.17
N ILE A 155 -10.78 -16.40 -9.70
CA ILE A 155 -10.97 -14.97 -10.00
C ILE A 155 -12.18 -14.40 -9.27
N THR A 156 -12.16 -13.08 -9.12
CA THR A 156 -13.24 -12.28 -8.55
C THR A 156 -13.21 -10.89 -9.20
N LEU A 157 -14.18 -10.02 -8.90
CA LEU A 157 -14.36 -8.74 -9.58
C LEU A 157 -13.64 -7.61 -8.87
#